data_AF-A0A9P8CMY6-F1
#
_entry.id   AF-A0A9P8CMY6-F1
#
_cell.length_a   1.000
_cell.length_b   1.000
_cell.length_c   1.000
_cell.angle_alpha   90.00
_cell.angle_beta   90.00
_cell.angle_gamma   90.00
#
_symmetry.space_group_name_H-M   'P 1'
#
loop_
_entity.id
_entity.type
_entity.pdbx_description
1 polymer ?
#
loop_
_entity_poly.entity_id
_entity_poly.type
_entity_poly.pdbx_seq_one_letter_code
_entity_poly.pdbx_strand_id
1 'polypeptide(L)'
;MKSVLSKVAAVLAVCSPAVLAAPQPRQSSPSWSGTNLYYLQGLSDDDQDAYIQKLSDYNVKVVRLWANRQSSGCQKGSKLVNDVPALEDTIGQYNDETLDALDKVLVKLVDKNIKTIISPHDGNSLINDYRKDAYYDRWGPGYFYEQQDAFDAYDNRLTHILNYKGAHSGKVWKEWPEAIVSFNLQNEPMTAPYSNCQNGDPHGWACGRARHMRDVLGADNSILISTGGLGGDISHDCTFLPAVTECDAVDAISVHRYASVPGYWSGSFSSWLDKSNGKKVYLEEWGIDASKYDRNFAFPSEVEDMNSAGLPSLYWQILPAGSSECSYDPSQDSGDKFGIFDNSGVDLAGPINGATGVAAAQDWTGSVY
;
A
#
# COMPACT_ATOMS: atom_id res chain seq x y z
N MET A 1 -88.15 -8.83 31.88
CA MET A 1 -87.17 -8.87 30.77
C MET A 1 -86.33 -7.61 30.87
N LYS A 2 -85.04 -7.73 31.25
CA LYS A 2 -84.14 -6.60 31.51
C LYS A 2 -83.13 -6.47 30.36
N SER A 3 -83.04 -5.28 29.80
CA SER A 3 -82.09 -4.85 28.76
C SER A 3 -80.69 -4.64 29.35
N VAL A 4 -79.65 -5.10 28.63
CA VAL A 4 -78.24 -4.81 28.93
C VAL A 4 -77.62 -4.16 27.69
N LEU A 5 -77.23 -2.89 27.83
CA LEU A 5 -76.42 -2.16 26.86
C LEU A 5 -74.94 -2.58 26.98
N SER A 6 -74.31 -2.90 25.85
CA SER A 6 -72.87 -3.11 25.75
C SER A 6 -72.19 -1.83 25.27
N LYS A 7 -71.19 -1.33 26.02
CA LYS A 7 -70.37 -0.16 25.65
C LYS A 7 -69.11 -0.64 24.95
N VAL A 8 -68.87 -0.19 23.72
CA VAL A 8 -67.60 -0.34 23.01
C VAL A 8 -66.76 0.92 23.28
N ALA A 9 -65.58 0.74 23.88
CA ALA A 9 -64.59 1.81 24.04
C ALA A 9 -63.55 1.70 22.92
N ALA A 10 -63.41 2.75 22.12
CA ALA A 10 -62.36 2.86 21.11
C ALA A 10 -61.07 3.40 21.77
N VAL A 11 -59.99 2.64 21.70
CA VAL A 11 -58.64 3.09 22.08
C VAL A 11 -58.00 3.72 20.85
N LEU A 12 -57.77 5.03 20.89
CA LEU A 12 -56.98 5.75 19.90
C LEU A 12 -55.50 5.59 20.24
N ALA A 13 -54.77 4.80 19.45
CA ALA A 13 -53.32 4.71 19.52
C ALA A 13 -52.71 5.99 18.92
N VAL A 14 -51.99 6.76 19.74
CA VAL A 14 -51.21 7.91 19.30
C VAL A 14 -49.88 7.40 18.75
N CYS A 15 -49.73 7.37 17.43
CA CYS A 15 -48.42 7.16 16.80
C CYS A 15 -47.55 8.41 17.02
N SER A 16 -46.58 8.32 17.93
CA SER A 16 -45.49 9.29 17.99
C SER A 16 -44.63 9.13 16.72
N PRO A 17 -44.32 10.22 15.99
CA PRO A 17 -43.39 10.15 14.87
C PRO A 17 -42.01 9.76 15.40
N ALA A 18 -41.44 8.70 14.84
CA ALA A 18 -40.04 8.36 15.08
C ALA A 18 -39.19 9.54 14.58
N VAL A 19 -38.51 10.21 15.50
CA VAL A 19 -37.48 11.19 15.16
C VAL A 19 -36.33 10.39 14.54
N LEU A 20 -36.25 10.38 13.22
CA LEU A 20 -35.07 9.90 12.51
C LEU A 20 -33.91 10.77 13.00
N ALA A 21 -32.96 10.15 13.71
CA ALA A 21 -31.72 10.80 14.07
C ALA A 21 -31.08 11.33 12.78
N ALA A 22 -30.68 12.60 12.79
CA ALA A 22 -29.87 13.15 11.71
C ALA A 22 -28.62 12.25 11.53
N PRO A 23 -28.17 11.98 10.29
CA PRO A 23 -26.92 11.26 10.09
C PRO A 23 -25.84 12.01 10.87
N GLN A 24 -25.14 11.30 11.76
CA GLN A 24 -23.98 11.90 12.41
C GLN A 24 -23.00 12.35 11.32
N PRO A 25 -22.37 13.53 11.45
CA PRO A 25 -21.34 13.93 10.52
C PRO A 25 -20.32 12.81 10.47
N ARG A 26 -20.10 12.26 9.27
CA ARG A 26 -19.09 11.22 9.04
C ARG A 26 -17.77 11.80 9.56
N GLN A 27 -17.19 11.19 10.59
CA GLN A 27 -15.86 11.59 11.03
C GLN A 27 -14.94 11.45 9.81
N SER A 28 -14.35 12.57 9.37
CA SER A 28 -13.35 12.55 8.31
C SER A 28 -11.98 12.61 8.98
N SER A 29 -11.19 11.55 8.85
CA SER A 29 -9.76 11.65 9.19
C SER A 29 -9.06 12.69 8.32
N PRO A 30 -7.90 13.20 8.75
CA PRO A 30 -6.99 13.91 7.86
C PRO A 30 -6.56 13.04 6.66
N SER A 31 -6.14 13.67 5.57
CA SER A 31 -5.36 12.97 4.53
C SER A 31 -3.97 12.64 5.07
N TRP A 32 -3.18 11.90 4.29
CA TRP A 32 -1.86 11.47 4.69
C TRP A 32 -0.94 11.30 3.48
N SER A 33 0.36 11.44 3.71
CA SER A 33 1.40 11.23 2.72
C SER A 33 2.45 10.26 3.23
N GLY A 34 3.11 9.60 2.29
CA GLY A 34 4.11 8.58 2.56
C GLY A 34 5.19 8.46 1.49
N THR A 35 6.00 7.43 1.62
CA THR A 35 7.03 7.09 0.62
C THR A 35 7.21 5.58 0.51
N ASN A 36 7.76 5.17 -0.62
CA ASN A 36 8.26 3.84 -0.89
C ASN A 36 9.77 3.80 -0.61
N LEU A 37 10.29 2.72 -0.01
CA LEU A 37 11.74 2.46 0.00
C LEU A 37 12.02 0.96 0.14
N TYR A 38 12.22 0.27 -0.98
CA TYR A 38 12.22 -1.20 -0.99
C TYR A 38 13.42 -1.88 -0.37
N TYR A 39 14.46 -1.10 -0.07
CA TYR A 39 15.73 -1.59 0.44
C TYR A 39 16.06 -1.07 1.84
N LEU A 40 15.10 -0.44 2.54
CA LEU A 40 15.31 0.14 3.87
C LEU A 40 15.94 -0.86 4.86
N GLN A 41 15.49 -2.12 4.82
CA GLN A 41 16.00 -3.23 5.64
C GLN A 41 17.47 -3.60 5.35
N GLY A 42 18.01 -3.22 4.19
CA GLY A 42 19.42 -3.45 3.83
C GLY A 42 20.38 -2.34 4.30
N LEU A 43 19.85 -1.19 4.71
CA LEU A 43 20.65 -0.08 5.25
C LEU A 43 21.22 -0.42 6.62
N SER A 44 22.28 0.29 7.02
CA SER A 44 22.82 0.21 8.38
C SER A 44 21.80 0.73 9.40
N ASP A 45 21.92 0.33 10.67
CA ASP A 45 21.01 0.82 11.73
C ASP A 45 21.02 2.35 11.85
N ASP A 46 22.21 2.95 11.73
CA ASP A 46 22.38 4.40 11.80
C ASP A 46 21.72 5.10 10.60
N ASP A 47 21.86 4.54 9.40
CA ASP A 47 21.20 5.09 8.19
C ASP A 47 19.69 4.92 8.25
N GLN A 48 19.19 3.78 8.78
CA GLN A 48 17.77 3.57 9.04
C GLN A 48 17.24 4.63 10.00
N ASP A 49 17.91 4.85 11.14
CA ASP A 49 17.48 5.80 12.15
C ASP A 49 17.50 7.24 11.64
N ALA A 50 18.55 7.62 10.90
CA ALA A 50 18.66 8.94 10.30
C ALA A 50 17.55 9.20 9.28
N TYR A 51 17.31 8.24 8.37
CA TYR A 51 16.28 8.36 7.35
C TYR A 51 14.88 8.37 7.95
N ILE A 52 14.57 7.45 8.87
CA ILE A 52 13.26 7.38 9.54
C ILE A 52 13.00 8.64 10.37
N GLN A 53 14.03 9.22 11.01
CA GLN A 53 13.90 10.52 11.67
C GLN A 53 13.54 11.63 10.68
N LYS A 54 14.15 11.66 9.48
CA LYS A 54 13.80 12.63 8.44
C LYS A 54 12.36 12.48 7.96
N LEU A 55 11.89 11.25 7.73
CA LEU A 55 10.49 11.01 7.38
C LEU A 55 9.54 11.50 8.48
N SER A 56 9.89 11.27 9.75
CA SER A 56 9.14 11.78 10.90
C SER A 56 9.11 13.32 10.93
N ASP A 57 10.24 13.98 10.66
CA ASP A 57 10.33 15.45 10.60
C ASP A 57 9.44 16.02 9.47
N TYR A 58 9.26 15.28 8.38
CA TYR A 58 8.36 15.63 7.27
C TYR A 58 6.90 15.29 7.54
N ASN A 59 6.59 14.68 8.70
CA ASN A 59 5.26 14.21 9.07
C ASN A 59 4.70 13.12 8.13
N VAL A 60 5.59 12.30 7.57
CA VAL A 60 5.21 11.06 6.86
C VAL A 60 4.39 10.16 7.79
N LYS A 61 3.32 9.55 7.25
CA LYS A 61 2.45 8.63 8.02
C LYS A 61 2.63 7.18 7.64
N VAL A 62 3.02 6.92 6.39
CA VAL A 62 3.09 5.56 5.86
C VAL A 62 4.38 5.37 5.05
N VAL A 63 5.07 4.27 5.28
CA VAL A 63 6.16 3.79 4.42
C VAL A 63 5.76 2.45 3.81
N ARG A 64 5.98 2.24 2.52
CA ARG A 64 5.77 0.94 1.89
C ARG A 64 7.08 0.16 1.79
N LEU A 65 7.05 -1.12 2.18
CA LEU A 65 8.19 -2.04 2.28
C LEU A 65 7.87 -3.38 1.60
N TRP A 66 8.92 -4.17 1.29
CA TRP A 66 8.81 -5.43 0.55
C TRP A 66 9.52 -6.56 1.29
N ALA A 67 8.91 -7.74 1.30
CA ALA A 67 9.52 -9.00 1.76
C ALA A 67 10.48 -9.59 0.70
N ASN A 68 11.47 -8.78 0.29
CA ASN A 68 12.42 -9.08 -0.77
C ASN A 68 13.87 -9.12 -0.27
N ARG A 69 14.69 -9.89 -0.98
CA ARG A 69 16.15 -9.94 -0.78
C ARG A 69 16.80 -8.58 -0.98
N GLN A 70 17.84 -8.30 -0.21
CA GLN A 70 18.73 -7.14 -0.38
C GLN A 70 20.17 -7.63 -0.39
N SER A 71 21.00 -7.07 -1.26
CA SER A 71 22.42 -7.37 -1.29
C SER A 71 23.21 -6.15 -0.87
N SER A 72 24.22 -6.37 -0.02
CA SER A 72 25.18 -5.36 0.37
C SER A 72 25.86 -4.77 -0.85
N GLY A 73 26.09 -3.45 -0.85
CA GLY A 73 26.49 -2.75 -2.06
C GLY A 73 25.88 -1.35 -2.16
N CYS A 74 25.95 -0.78 -3.36
CA CYS A 74 25.33 0.52 -3.62
C CYS A 74 23.95 0.32 -4.23
N GLN A 75 22.95 0.94 -3.62
CA GLN A 75 21.58 0.95 -4.12
C GLN A 75 21.05 2.38 -4.11
N LYS A 76 20.80 2.94 -5.30
CA LYS A 76 20.19 4.28 -5.49
C LYS A 76 20.75 5.38 -4.61
N GLY A 77 22.07 5.43 -4.49
CA GLY A 77 22.76 6.45 -3.70
C GLY A 77 23.02 6.07 -2.26
N SER A 78 22.45 4.97 -1.78
CA SER A 78 22.64 4.46 -0.43
C SER A 78 23.64 3.31 -0.41
N LYS A 79 24.37 3.17 0.71
CA LYS A 79 25.23 2.02 0.99
C LYS A 79 24.47 1.01 1.82
N LEU A 80 24.17 -0.15 1.23
CA LEU A 80 23.63 -1.29 1.96
C LEU A 80 24.80 -2.05 2.59
N VAL A 81 24.68 -2.31 3.88
CA VAL A 81 25.69 -3.05 4.66
C VAL A 81 25.15 -4.39 5.16
N ASN A 82 23.82 -4.57 5.13
CA ASN A 82 23.17 -5.79 5.53
C ASN A 82 22.75 -6.57 4.28
N ASP A 83 23.22 -7.82 4.20
CA ASP A 83 22.66 -8.79 3.26
C ASP A 83 21.37 -9.36 3.87
N VAL A 84 20.27 -9.24 3.13
CA VAL A 84 18.97 -9.79 3.49
C VAL A 84 18.67 -10.90 2.48
N PRO A 85 18.53 -12.16 2.90
CA PRO A 85 18.30 -13.27 1.98
C PRO A 85 16.92 -13.13 1.31
N ALA A 86 16.67 -13.95 0.27
CA ALA A 86 15.31 -14.11 -0.20
C ALA A 86 14.50 -14.83 0.88
N LEU A 87 13.26 -14.38 1.09
CA LEU A 87 12.33 -15.09 1.98
C LEU A 87 12.12 -16.54 1.53
N GLU A 88 12.23 -16.79 0.23
CA GLU A 88 11.89 -18.09 -0.36
C GLU A 88 12.70 -18.33 -1.63
N ASP A 89 13.90 -18.92 -1.47
CA ASP A 89 14.70 -19.43 -2.60
C ASP A 89 14.24 -20.83 -3.05
N THR A 90 13.52 -21.54 -2.19
CA THR A 90 12.85 -22.81 -2.50
C THR A 90 11.42 -22.71 -2.03
N ILE A 91 10.46 -22.87 -2.96
CA ILE A 91 9.04 -22.72 -2.65
C ILE A 91 8.61 -23.62 -1.48
N GLY A 92 7.97 -23.01 -0.48
CA GLY A 92 7.53 -23.62 0.77
C GLY A 92 8.59 -23.70 1.87
N GLN A 93 9.80 -23.19 1.64
CA GLN A 93 10.86 -23.08 2.65
C GLN A 93 11.17 -21.61 2.91
N TYR A 94 10.73 -21.11 4.07
CA TYR A 94 10.84 -19.71 4.42
C TYR A 94 12.10 -19.41 5.22
N ASN A 95 12.85 -18.39 4.81
CA ASN A 95 13.95 -17.82 5.55
C ASN A 95 13.50 -16.56 6.30
N ASP A 96 13.24 -16.71 7.60
CA ASP A 96 12.73 -15.63 8.44
C ASP A 96 13.71 -14.48 8.64
N GLU A 97 15.00 -14.60 8.28
CA GLU A 97 15.94 -13.48 8.34
C GLU A 97 15.45 -12.28 7.50
N THR A 98 14.71 -12.51 6.41
CA THR A 98 14.05 -11.44 5.64
C THR A 98 12.97 -10.71 6.44
N LEU A 99 12.17 -11.46 7.20
CA LEU A 99 11.09 -10.90 8.02
C LEU A 99 11.63 -10.29 9.31
N ASP A 100 12.69 -10.84 9.90
CA ASP A 100 13.43 -10.27 11.03
C ASP A 100 13.98 -8.89 10.68
N ALA A 101 14.62 -8.76 9.51
CA ALA A 101 15.16 -7.49 9.03
C ALA A 101 14.07 -6.43 8.83
N LEU A 102 12.91 -6.82 8.29
CA LEU A 102 11.75 -5.95 8.17
C LEU A 102 11.13 -5.60 9.54
N ASP A 103 10.97 -6.57 10.43
CA ASP A 103 10.38 -6.38 11.77
C ASP A 103 11.18 -5.37 12.58
N LYS A 104 12.51 -5.40 12.46
CA LYS A 104 13.41 -4.39 13.05
C LYS A 104 13.11 -2.98 12.54
N VAL A 105 12.88 -2.84 11.23
CA VAL A 105 12.50 -1.56 10.61
C VAL A 105 11.10 -1.13 11.06
N LEU A 106 10.14 -2.06 11.16
CA LEU A 106 8.78 -1.76 11.65
C LEU A 106 8.81 -1.17 13.06
N VAL A 107 9.63 -1.74 13.96
CA VAL A 107 9.81 -1.19 15.32
C VAL A 107 10.29 0.27 15.28
N LYS A 108 11.30 0.57 14.46
CA LYS A 108 11.84 1.93 14.30
C LYS A 108 10.79 2.91 13.73
N LEU A 109 9.98 2.47 12.77
CA LEU A 109 8.90 3.27 12.18
C LEU A 109 7.78 3.56 13.19
N VAL A 110 7.36 2.54 13.95
CA VAL A 110 6.35 2.67 15.01
C VAL A 110 6.80 3.67 16.09
N ASP A 111 8.07 3.64 16.49
CA ASP A 111 8.64 4.60 17.44
C ASP A 111 8.53 6.07 16.96
N LYS A 112 8.31 6.29 15.66
CA LYS A 112 8.05 7.60 15.06
C LYS A 112 6.59 7.84 14.66
N ASN A 113 5.68 6.96 15.05
CA ASN A 113 4.27 6.97 14.62
C ASN A 113 4.11 6.90 13.09
N ILE A 114 4.99 6.17 12.43
CA ILE A 114 4.91 5.86 11.00
C ILE A 114 4.47 4.41 10.87
N LYS A 115 3.40 4.17 10.11
CA LYS A 115 2.91 2.82 9.81
C LYS A 115 3.46 2.32 8.48
N THR A 116 3.19 1.05 8.18
CA THR A 116 3.75 0.37 7.01
C THR A 116 2.68 -0.29 6.15
N ILE A 117 2.90 -0.23 4.84
CA ILE A 117 2.28 -1.14 3.88
C ILE A 117 3.30 -2.21 3.53
N ILE A 118 2.94 -3.48 3.66
CA ILE A 118 3.84 -4.60 3.38
C ILE A 118 3.44 -5.24 2.06
N SER A 119 4.35 -5.22 1.10
CA SER A 119 4.25 -6.02 -0.10
C SER A 119 4.88 -7.40 0.12
N PRO A 120 4.09 -8.50 0.10
CA PRO A 120 4.60 -9.82 0.44
C PRO A 120 5.48 -10.44 -0.66
N HIS A 121 5.42 -9.92 -1.88
CA HIS A 121 6.18 -10.38 -3.04
C HIS A 121 6.18 -9.30 -4.14
N ASP A 122 7.15 -9.34 -5.04
CA ASP A 122 7.25 -8.41 -6.17
C ASP A 122 6.84 -9.04 -7.50
N GLY A 123 5.78 -8.53 -8.13
CA GLY A 123 5.33 -8.98 -9.45
C GLY A 123 6.41 -8.79 -10.53
N ASN A 124 7.34 -7.86 -10.34
CA ASN A 124 8.50 -7.70 -11.21
C ASN A 124 9.51 -8.86 -11.11
N SER A 125 9.50 -9.64 -10.01
CA SER A 125 10.29 -10.88 -9.90
C SER A 125 9.76 -11.99 -10.81
N LEU A 126 8.63 -11.80 -11.47
CA LEU A 126 8.13 -12.73 -12.49
C LEU A 126 8.56 -12.32 -13.92
N ILE A 127 9.34 -11.26 -14.06
CA ILE A 127 9.93 -10.86 -15.34
C ILE A 127 11.21 -11.66 -15.58
N ASN A 128 11.44 -12.09 -16.83
CA ASN A 128 12.64 -12.83 -17.22
C ASN A 128 13.90 -11.94 -17.26
N ASP A 129 14.32 -11.45 -16.10
CA ASP A 129 15.55 -10.68 -15.93
C ASP A 129 16.28 -11.05 -14.62
N TYR A 130 17.16 -10.17 -14.14
CA TYR A 130 17.99 -10.41 -12.96
C TYR A 130 17.19 -10.47 -11.64
N ARG A 131 15.93 -10.01 -11.64
CA ARG A 131 15.03 -9.97 -10.48
C ARG A 131 14.29 -11.29 -10.24
N LYS A 132 14.38 -12.24 -11.19
CA LYS A 132 13.67 -13.52 -11.13
C LYS A 132 13.95 -14.29 -9.85
N ASP A 133 12.92 -14.96 -9.37
CA ASP A 133 12.94 -15.75 -8.14
C ASP A 133 12.41 -17.18 -8.35
N ALA A 134 12.21 -17.91 -7.25
CA ALA A 134 11.75 -19.29 -7.29
C ALA A 134 10.36 -19.47 -7.93
N TYR A 135 9.49 -18.46 -7.87
CA TYR A 135 8.17 -18.50 -8.51
C TYR A 135 8.30 -18.36 -10.02
N TYR A 136 9.17 -17.45 -10.48
CA TYR A 136 9.51 -17.37 -11.91
C TYR A 136 10.08 -18.68 -12.41
N ASP A 137 11.04 -19.27 -11.70
CA ASP A 137 11.72 -20.48 -12.17
C ASP A 137 10.76 -21.68 -12.30
N ARG A 138 9.70 -21.73 -11.49
CA ARG A 138 8.70 -22.82 -11.55
C ARG A 138 7.55 -22.57 -12.51
N TRP A 139 6.97 -21.37 -12.50
CA TRP A 139 5.73 -21.06 -13.22
C TRP A 139 5.88 -19.94 -14.25
N GLY A 140 6.93 -19.15 -14.16
CA GLY A 140 7.12 -17.97 -14.99
C GLY A 140 6.01 -16.92 -14.79
N PRO A 141 5.93 -15.93 -15.70
CA PRO A 141 5.00 -14.81 -15.55
C PRO A 141 3.53 -15.18 -15.79
N GLY A 142 3.25 -16.26 -16.53
CA GLY A 142 1.88 -16.68 -16.85
C GLY A 142 1.30 -17.60 -15.79
N TYR A 143 1.84 -18.82 -15.69
CA TYR A 143 1.25 -19.87 -14.86
C TYR A 143 1.15 -19.52 -13.38
N PHE A 144 1.98 -18.60 -12.87
CA PHE A 144 1.87 -18.09 -11.51
C PHE A 144 0.48 -17.50 -11.22
N TYR A 145 -0.14 -16.85 -12.20
CA TYR A 145 -1.48 -16.26 -12.11
C TYR A 145 -2.60 -17.13 -12.70
N GLU A 146 -2.29 -18.36 -13.15
CA GLU A 146 -3.25 -19.22 -13.86
C GLU A 146 -3.48 -20.58 -13.18
N GLN A 147 -2.48 -21.12 -12.48
CA GLN A 147 -2.51 -22.49 -11.96
C GLN A 147 -2.77 -22.56 -10.46
N GLN A 148 -3.66 -23.48 -10.06
CA GLN A 148 -4.00 -23.71 -8.66
C GLN A 148 -2.78 -24.12 -7.81
N ASP A 149 -1.78 -24.81 -8.37
CA ASP A 149 -0.59 -25.18 -7.59
C ASP A 149 0.29 -23.97 -7.25
N ALA A 150 0.39 -22.98 -8.16
CA ALA A 150 1.00 -21.69 -7.91
C ALA A 150 0.21 -20.89 -6.88
N PHE A 151 -1.11 -20.98 -6.96
CA PHE A 151 -2.01 -20.35 -6.02
C PHE A 151 -1.75 -20.89 -4.61
N ASP A 152 -1.86 -22.21 -4.42
CA ASP A 152 -1.67 -22.83 -3.11
C ASP A 152 -0.28 -22.52 -2.52
N ALA A 153 0.76 -22.49 -3.36
CA ALA A 153 2.11 -22.12 -2.94
C ALA A 153 2.20 -20.65 -2.46
N TYR A 154 1.62 -19.72 -3.22
CA TYR A 154 1.62 -18.31 -2.85
C TYR A 154 0.75 -18.04 -1.61
N ASP A 155 -0.37 -18.74 -1.46
CA ASP A 155 -1.21 -18.68 -0.25
C ASP A 155 -0.45 -19.16 0.99
N ASN A 156 0.41 -20.18 0.87
CA ASN A 156 1.29 -20.58 1.96
C ASN A 156 2.27 -19.45 2.33
N ARG A 157 2.84 -18.74 1.34
CA ARG A 157 3.71 -17.59 1.59
C ARG A 157 2.96 -16.46 2.30
N LEU A 158 1.75 -16.12 1.83
CA LEU A 158 0.89 -15.12 2.47
C LEU A 158 0.57 -15.54 3.91
N THR A 159 0.21 -16.81 4.13
CA THR A 159 -0.04 -17.35 5.48
C THR A 159 1.17 -17.20 6.38
N HIS A 160 2.36 -17.52 5.87
CA HIS A 160 3.62 -17.42 6.61
C HIS A 160 3.89 -15.97 7.05
N ILE A 161 3.84 -15.01 6.12
CA ILE A 161 4.08 -13.59 6.39
C ILE A 161 3.05 -13.03 7.38
N LEU A 162 1.75 -13.32 7.20
CA LEU A 162 0.71 -12.77 8.07
C LEU A 162 0.79 -13.33 9.49
N ASN A 163 1.18 -14.60 9.67
CA ASN A 163 1.33 -15.23 10.99
C ASN A 163 2.75 -15.10 11.57
N TYR A 164 3.67 -14.46 10.86
CA TYR A 164 5.03 -14.29 11.35
C TYR A 164 5.03 -13.52 12.68
N LYS A 165 5.80 -14.04 13.63
CA LYS A 165 6.00 -13.43 14.94
C LYS A 165 7.36 -12.76 14.96
N GLY A 166 7.34 -11.44 15.00
CA GLY A 166 8.52 -10.58 14.98
C GLY A 166 9.58 -10.97 16.00
N ALA A 167 10.82 -11.17 15.52
CA ALA A 167 11.98 -11.41 16.38
C ALA A 167 12.35 -10.19 17.24
N HIS A 168 12.03 -8.97 16.77
CA HIS A 168 12.35 -7.72 17.44
C HIS A 168 11.14 -7.12 18.16
N SER A 169 9.97 -7.14 17.52
CA SER A 169 8.71 -6.62 18.07
C SER A 169 8.06 -7.58 19.07
N GLY A 170 8.28 -8.88 18.92
CA GLY A 170 7.55 -9.93 19.63
C GLY A 170 6.07 -10.05 19.22
N LYS A 171 5.62 -9.27 18.23
CA LYS A 171 4.23 -9.19 17.77
C LYS A 171 3.99 -10.15 16.62
N VAL A 172 2.80 -10.74 16.57
CA VAL A 172 2.33 -11.43 15.36
C VAL A 172 1.85 -10.35 14.39
N TRP A 173 2.35 -10.35 13.16
CA TRP A 173 2.14 -9.22 12.23
C TRP A 173 0.65 -8.97 11.90
N LYS A 174 -0.17 -10.02 11.72
CA LYS A 174 -1.62 -9.84 11.54
C LYS A 174 -2.36 -9.24 12.75
N GLU A 175 -1.73 -9.17 13.91
CA GLU A 175 -2.29 -8.64 15.15
C GLU A 175 -1.63 -7.31 15.54
N TRP A 176 -0.92 -6.66 14.61
CA TRP A 176 -0.15 -5.44 14.88
C TRP A 176 -0.62 -4.22 14.06
N PRO A 177 -1.88 -3.78 14.24
CA PRO A 177 -2.45 -2.63 13.51
C PRO A 177 -1.77 -1.30 13.85
N GLU A 178 -0.99 -1.22 14.94
CA GLU A 178 -0.16 -0.06 15.25
C GLU A 178 1.01 0.10 14.27
N ALA A 179 1.53 -1.00 13.72
CA ALA A 179 2.61 -0.98 12.73
C ALA A 179 2.12 -1.03 11.30
N ILE A 180 1.03 -1.76 11.01
CA ILE A 180 0.68 -2.15 9.64
C ILE A 180 -0.65 -1.51 9.24
N VAL A 181 -0.64 -0.73 8.16
CA VAL A 181 -1.84 -0.20 7.50
C VAL A 181 -2.50 -1.29 6.67
N SER A 182 -1.71 -1.95 5.83
CA SER A 182 -2.20 -2.98 4.93
C SER A 182 -1.12 -3.99 4.53
N PHE A 183 -1.58 -5.15 4.09
CA PHE A 183 -0.79 -6.05 3.25
C PHE A 183 -1.26 -5.91 1.80
N ASN A 184 -0.34 -5.73 0.86
CA ASN A 184 -0.68 -5.83 -0.55
C ASN A 184 -0.96 -7.30 -0.92
N LEU A 185 -1.71 -7.54 -2.01
CA LEU A 185 -1.75 -8.85 -2.65
C LEU A 185 -0.36 -9.25 -3.16
N GLN A 186 0.33 -8.30 -3.80
CA GLN A 186 1.69 -8.37 -4.36
C GLN A 186 2.05 -6.94 -4.82
N ASN A 187 3.32 -6.59 -5.03
CA ASN A 187 3.66 -5.38 -5.77
C ASN A 187 3.39 -5.59 -7.27
N GLU A 188 2.65 -4.67 -7.89
CA GLU A 188 2.32 -4.67 -9.33
C GLU A 188 1.88 -6.03 -9.88
N PRO A 189 0.86 -6.69 -9.28
CA PRO A 189 0.43 -7.99 -9.74
C PRO A 189 -0.01 -7.92 -11.20
N MET A 190 0.36 -8.94 -11.97
CA MET A 190 0.07 -9.04 -13.40
C MET A 190 0.66 -7.91 -14.25
N THR A 191 1.71 -7.20 -13.81
CA THR A 191 2.47 -6.28 -14.69
C THR A 191 3.11 -7.03 -15.88
N ALA A 192 3.45 -8.31 -15.69
CA ALA A 192 3.94 -9.21 -16.73
C ALA A 192 3.37 -10.64 -16.58
N PRO A 193 2.60 -11.17 -17.57
CA PRO A 193 2.03 -10.45 -18.69
C PRO A 193 0.77 -9.67 -18.27
N TYR A 194 0.65 -8.43 -18.73
CA TYR A 194 -0.55 -7.62 -18.52
C TYR A 194 -1.83 -8.23 -19.11
N SER A 195 -1.71 -9.24 -19.99
CA SER A 195 -2.88 -9.97 -20.52
C SER A 195 -3.72 -10.62 -19.44
N ASN A 196 -3.13 -11.04 -18.31
CA ASN A 196 -3.89 -11.65 -17.22
C ASN A 196 -4.89 -10.66 -16.61
N CYS A 197 -4.46 -9.42 -16.38
CA CYS A 197 -5.36 -8.39 -15.86
C CYS A 197 -6.29 -7.84 -16.96
N GLN A 198 -5.81 -7.63 -18.20
CA GLN A 198 -6.65 -7.15 -19.30
C GLN A 198 -7.79 -8.10 -19.67
N ASN A 199 -7.60 -9.41 -19.46
CA ASN A 199 -8.65 -10.40 -19.62
C ASN A 199 -9.58 -10.52 -18.39
N GLY A 200 -9.46 -9.59 -17.44
CA GLY A 200 -10.32 -9.49 -16.27
C GLY A 200 -9.97 -10.44 -15.13
N ASP A 201 -8.70 -10.86 -15.01
CA ASP A 201 -8.25 -11.88 -14.06
C ASP A 201 -9.07 -13.19 -14.20
N PRO A 202 -8.98 -13.87 -15.36
CA PRO A 202 -9.89 -14.96 -15.72
C PRO A 202 -9.78 -16.19 -14.81
N HIS A 203 -8.70 -16.29 -14.05
CA HIS A 203 -8.45 -17.38 -13.09
C HIS A 203 -8.78 -17.00 -11.65
N GLY A 204 -9.25 -15.76 -11.41
CA GLY A 204 -9.66 -15.28 -10.10
C GLY A 204 -8.51 -15.19 -9.10
N TRP A 205 -7.29 -14.92 -9.57
CA TRP A 205 -6.10 -14.85 -8.72
C TRP A 205 -6.27 -13.75 -7.67
N ALA A 206 -6.62 -12.53 -8.07
CA ALA A 206 -6.63 -11.36 -7.18
C ALA A 206 -7.63 -11.53 -6.02
N CYS A 207 -8.90 -11.81 -6.33
CA CYS A 207 -9.90 -12.01 -5.27
C CYS A 207 -9.66 -13.31 -4.49
N GLY A 208 -9.12 -14.35 -5.13
CA GLY A 208 -8.73 -15.59 -4.47
C GLY A 208 -7.66 -15.35 -3.39
N ARG A 209 -6.59 -14.61 -3.73
CA ARG A 209 -5.53 -14.25 -2.77
C ARG A 209 -6.07 -13.35 -1.66
N ALA A 210 -6.91 -12.38 -2.02
CA ALA A 210 -7.53 -11.48 -1.05
C ALA A 210 -8.38 -12.25 -0.01
N ARG A 211 -9.21 -13.20 -0.47
CA ARG A 211 -10.02 -14.04 0.42
C ARG A 211 -9.17 -14.91 1.32
N HIS A 212 -8.11 -15.51 0.78
CA HIS A 212 -7.16 -16.27 1.59
C HIS A 212 -6.51 -15.41 2.68
N MET A 213 -6.05 -14.20 2.33
CA MET A 213 -5.51 -13.24 3.32
C MET A 213 -6.57 -12.86 4.37
N ARG A 214 -7.82 -12.62 3.96
CA ARG A 214 -8.91 -12.28 4.87
C ARG A 214 -9.23 -13.43 5.84
N ASP A 215 -9.20 -14.67 5.38
CA ASP A 215 -9.37 -15.86 6.22
C ASP A 215 -8.25 -15.96 7.28
N VAL A 216 -7.02 -15.60 6.93
CA VAL A 216 -5.87 -15.61 7.86
C VAL A 216 -5.90 -14.43 8.85
N LEU A 217 -6.23 -13.22 8.37
CA LEU A 217 -6.33 -11.99 9.18
C LEU A 217 -7.52 -12.03 10.15
N GLY A 218 -8.63 -12.66 9.73
CA GLY A 218 -9.93 -12.59 10.40
C GLY A 218 -10.85 -11.52 9.80
N ALA A 219 -12.15 -11.78 9.88
CA ALA A 219 -13.19 -10.95 9.26
C ALA A 219 -13.21 -9.50 9.77
N ASP A 220 -12.95 -9.29 11.06
CA ASP A 220 -13.07 -7.99 11.73
C ASP A 220 -11.71 -7.26 11.91
N ASN A 221 -10.66 -7.71 11.20
CA ASN A 221 -9.33 -7.13 11.33
C ASN A 221 -9.25 -5.74 10.68
N SER A 222 -8.68 -4.76 11.38
CA SER A 222 -8.52 -3.39 10.90
C SER A 222 -7.34 -3.18 9.95
N ILE A 223 -6.40 -4.14 9.90
CA ILE A 223 -5.36 -4.17 8.87
C ILE A 223 -6.05 -4.46 7.53
N LEU A 224 -5.79 -3.59 6.56
CA LEU A 224 -6.43 -3.64 5.24
C LEU A 224 -5.74 -4.68 4.34
N ILE A 225 -6.48 -5.20 3.37
CA ILE A 225 -5.95 -5.91 2.21
C ILE A 225 -6.03 -4.95 1.03
N SER A 226 -4.88 -4.61 0.44
CA SER A 226 -4.79 -3.69 -0.70
C SER A 226 -4.26 -4.34 -1.96
N THR A 227 -4.62 -3.81 -3.13
CA THR A 227 -4.33 -4.46 -4.42
C THR A 227 -2.86 -4.43 -4.82
N GLY A 228 -2.07 -3.49 -4.33
CA GLY A 228 -0.64 -3.41 -4.64
C GLY A 228 -0.29 -2.86 -6.02
N GLY A 229 -1.20 -2.15 -6.68
CA GLY A 229 -1.01 -1.60 -8.03
C GLY A 229 -1.31 -2.61 -9.12
N LEU A 230 -2.50 -3.24 -9.11
CA LEU A 230 -2.87 -4.28 -10.07
C LEU A 230 -2.68 -3.81 -11.52
N GLY A 231 -1.85 -4.56 -12.25
CA GLY A 231 -1.39 -4.30 -13.61
C GLY A 231 -0.21 -3.34 -13.72
N GLY A 232 0.39 -2.91 -12.61
CA GLY A 232 1.39 -1.84 -12.58
C GLY A 232 0.74 -0.48 -12.80
N ASP A 233 1.32 0.33 -13.69
CA ASP A 233 0.79 1.65 -14.02
C ASP A 233 -0.67 1.61 -14.46
N ILE A 234 -1.47 2.56 -13.96
CA ILE A 234 -2.90 2.67 -14.25
C ILE A 234 -3.24 2.77 -15.74
N SER A 235 -2.29 3.19 -16.60
CA SER A 235 -2.46 3.20 -18.05
C SER A 235 -2.68 1.83 -18.68
N HIS A 236 -2.46 0.74 -17.95
CA HIS A 236 -2.80 -0.62 -18.39
C HIS A 236 -4.28 -0.98 -18.20
N ASP A 237 -5.10 -0.07 -17.65
CA ASP A 237 -6.54 -0.23 -17.43
C ASP A 237 -6.93 -1.42 -16.51
N CYS A 238 -6.03 -1.82 -15.61
CA CYS A 238 -6.23 -2.96 -14.71
C CYS A 238 -6.56 -2.58 -13.25
N THR A 239 -6.30 -1.35 -12.84
CA THR A 239 -6.38 -0.93 -11.43
C THR A 239 -7.78 -1.08 -10.81
N PHE A 240 -8.84 -0.86 -11.60
CA PHE A 240 -10.24 -0.90 -11.14
C PHE A 240 -11.05 -2.04 -11.78
N LEU A 241 -10.42 -3.18 -12.04
CA LEU A 241 -11.11 -4.36 -12.57
C LEU A 241 -12.19 -4.86 -11.59
N PRO A 242 -13.32 -5.40 -12.09
CA PRO A 242 -14.34 -6.05 -11.26
C PRO A 242 -13.76 -7.10 -10.30
N ALA A 243 -12.71 -7.81 -10.72
CA ALA A 243 -12.00 -8.80 -9.90
C ALA A 243 -11.50 -8.26 -8.55
N VAL A 244 -11.26 -6.95 -8.42
CA VAL A 244 -10.87 -6.32 -7.14
C VAL A 244 -11.93 -5.36 -6.59
N THR A 245 -12.71 -4.69 -7.44
CA THR A 245 -13.73 -3.73 -6.99
C THR A 245 -15.00 -4.41 -6.47
N GLU A 246 -15.33 -5.60 -6.99
CA GLU A 246 -16.46 -6.42 -6.50
C GLU A 246 -16.05 -7.46 -5.45
N CYS A 247 -14.74 -7.63 -5.23
CA CYS A 247 -14.23 -8.57 -4.23
C CYS A 247 -14.50 -8.03 -2.81
N ASP A 248 -15.21 -8.82 -2.00
CA ASP A 248 -15.53 -8.48 -0.61
C ASP A 248 -14.30 -8.45 0.30
N ALA A 249 -13.28 -9.26 0.00
CA ALA A 249 -12.06 -9.35 0.79
C ALA A 249 -11.01 -8.26 0.50
N VAL A 250 -11.15 -7.49 -0.59
CA VAL A 250 -10.28 -6.33 -0.86
C VAL A 250 -10.85 -5.11 -0.14
N ASP A 251 -10.03 -4.38 0.62
CA ASP A 251 -10.47 -3.18 1.35
C ASP A 251 -10.05 -1.88 0.67
N ALA A 252 -8.90 -1.91 -0.02
CA ALA A 252 -8.34 -0.73 -0.66
C ALA A 252 -7.75 -1.03 -2.04
N ILE A 253 -7.99 -0.13 -2.98
CA ILE A 253 -7.38 -0.13 -4.31
C ILE A 253 -6.15 0.79 -4.28
N SER A 254 -4.99 0.18 -4.42
CA SER A 254 -3.72 0.87 -4.64
C SER A 254 -3.62 1.31 -6.10
N VAL A 255 -3.40 2.61 -6.34
CA VAL A 255 -3.14 3.15 -7.68
C VAL A 255 -1.64 3.35 -7.84
N HIS A 256 -1.07 2.83 -8.93
CA HIS A 256 0.28 3.20 -9.38
C HIS A 256 0.14 4.08 -10.60
N ARG A 257 0.82 5.23 -10.62
CA ARG A 257 0.81 6.12 -11.78
C ARG A 257 2.09 6.93 -11.88
N TYR A 258 2.85 6.65 -12.91
CA TYR A 258 4.11 7.33 -13.23
C TYR A 258 3.87 8.43 -14.28
N ALA A 259 3.03 9.40 -13.93
CA ALA A 259 2.70 10.53 -14.78
C ALA A 259 3.32 11.80 -14.21
N SER A 260 4.39 12.30 -14.81
CA SER A 260 5.07 13.52 -14.35
C SER A 260 4.43 14.80 -14.89
N VAL A 261 3.12 14.97 -14.68
CA VAL A 261 2.38 16.14 -15.17
C VAL A 261 1.47 16.69 -14.06
N PRO A 262 1.74 17.92 -13.55
CA PRO A 262 0.87 18.58 -12.57
C PRO A 262 -0.58 18.75 -13.03
N GLY A 263 -1.53 18.61 -12.10
CA GLY A 263 -2.95 18.96 -12.28
C GLY A 263 -3.90 17.84 -12.72
N TYR A 264 -3.43 16.60 -12.83
CA TYR A 264 -4.25 15.45 -13.22
C TYR A 264 -4.68 14.54 -12.06
N TRP A 265 -4.19 14.78 -10.84
CA TRP A 265 -4.44 13.91 -9.70
C TRP A 265 -5.82 14.18 -9.12
N SER A 266 -6.08 15.41 -8.71
CA SER A 266 -7.36 15.85 -8.17
C SER A 266 -8.52 15.59 -9.15
N GLY A 267 -8.31 15.90 -10.42
CA GLY A 267 -9.31 15.69 -11.48
C GLY A 267 -9.62 14.22 -11.78
N SER A 268 -8.70 13.29 -11.49
CA SER A 268 -8.94 11.85 -11.68
C SER A 268 -9.58 11.19 -10.47
N PHE A 269 -9.35 11.73 -9.26
CA PHE A 269 -9.67 11.04 -8.02
C PHE A 269 -11.17 10.76 -7.85
N SER A 270 -12.05 11.69 -8.21
CA SER A 270 -13.50 11.45 -8.17
C SER A 270 -13.89 10.24 -9.03
N SER A 271 -13.32 10.11 -10.23
CA SER A 271 -13.59 8.96 -11.10
C SER A 271 -13.06 7.66 -10.51
N TRP A 272 -11.92 7.70 -9.81
CA TRP A 272 -11.37 6.54 -9.12
C TRP A 272 -12.27 6.08 -7.97
N LEU A 273 -12.83 7.02 -7.19
CA LEU A 273 -13.78 6.72 -6.13
C LEU A 273 -15.08 6.11 -6.68
N ASP A 274 -15.58 6.61 -7.81
CA ASP A 274 -16.77 6.04 -8.46
C ASP A 274 -16.52 4.60 -8.93
N LYS A 275 -15.32 4.33 -9.47
CA LYS A 275 -14.92 3.00 -9.95
C LYS A 275 -14.58 2.03 -8.82
N SER A 276 -14.22 2.52 -7.64
CA SER A 276 -13.74 1.67 -6.54
C SER A 276 -14.83 0.84 -5.89
N ASN A 277 -16.11 1.08 -6.22
CA ASN A 277 -17.25 0.40 -5.60
C ASN A 277 -17.23 0.52 -4.06
N GLY A 278 -16.87 1.70 -3.55
CA GLY A 278 -16.83 2.01 -2.12
C GLY A 278 -15.58 1.55 -1.38
N LYS A 279 -14.63 0.87 -2.06
CA LYS A 279 -13.31 0.55 -1.48
C LYS A 279 -12.50 1.82 -1.24
N LYS A 280 -11.56 1.78 -0.28
CA LYS A 280 -10.58 2.87 -0.10
C LYS A 280 -9.71 3.00 -1.35
N VAL A 281 -9.27 4.20 -1.68
CA VAL A 281 -8.40 4.47 -2.83
C VAL A 281 -7.27 5.39 -2.38
N TYR A 282 -6.05 5.05 -2.75
CA TYR A 282 -4.87 5.87 -2.51
C TYR A 282 -3.85 5.66 -3.62
N LEU A 283 -2.98 6.63 -3.80
CA LEU A 283 -1.90 6.58 -4.77
C LEU A 283 -0.68 5.93 -4.11
N GLU A 284 -0.46 4.64 -4.35
CA GLU A 284 0.59 3.86 -3.69
C GLU A 284 1.98 4.08 -4.30
N GLU A 285 2.04 4.39 -5.59
CA GLU A 285 3.27 4.80 -6.27
C GLU A 285 2.99 5.91 -7.27
N TRP A 286 3.78 6.98 -7.19
CA TRP A 286 3.83 8.04 -8.19
C TRP A 286 5.21 8.69 -8.19
N GLY A 287 5.63 9.25 -9.31
CA GLY A 287 6.99 9.73 -9.46
C GLY A 287 7.15 10.84 -10.49
N ILE A 288 8.13 11.71 -10.22
CA ILE A 288 8.54 12.80 -11.12
C ILE A 288 9.78 12.36 -11.88
N ASP A 289 9.68 12.28 -13.21
CA ASP A 289 10.80 11.96 -14.09
C ASP A 289 11.87 13.05 -13.97
N ALA A 290 12.91 12.77 -13.18
CA ALA A 290 14.00 13.70 -12.88
C ALA A 290 14.82 14.10 -14.12
N SER A 291 14.69 13.37 -15.24
CA SER A 291 15.33 13.74 -16.51
C SER A 291 14.56 14.80 -17.30
N LYS A 292 13.29 15.06 -16.94
CA LYS A 292 12.39 15.96 -17.68
C LYS A 292 11.92 17.16 -16.87
N TYR A 293 11.76 17.00 -15.55
CA TYR A 293 11.11 18.01 -14.71
C TYR A 293 12.02 18.43 -13.55
N ASP A 294 11.97 19.73 -13.23
CA ASP A 294 12.62 20.25 -12.03
C ASP A 294 11.80 19.87 -10.79
N ARG A 295 12.36 18.99 -9.97
CA ARG A 295 11.71 18.43 -8.78
C ARG A 295 11.45 19.49 -7.70
N ASN A 296 12.19 20.60 -7.68
CA ASN A 296 11.94 21.71 -6.73
C ASN A 296 10.59 22.37 -6.98
N PHE A 297 10.08 22.32 -8.21
CA PHE A 297 8.77 22.86 -8.57
C PHE A 297 7.72 21.76 -8.71
N ALA A 298 8.07 20.65 -9.35
CA ALA A 298 7.13 19.57 -9.65
C ALA A 298 6.64 18.86 -8.38
N PHE A 299 7.51 18.57 -7.41
CA PHE A 299 7.11 17.84 -6.20
C PHE A 299 6.11 18.63 -5.35
N PRO A 300 6.38 19.90 -4.97
CA PRO A 300 5.38 20.69 -4.25
C PRO A 300 4.07 20.82 -5.03
N SER A 301 4.15 21.11 -6.33
CA SER A 301 2.95 21.31 -7.16
C SER A 301 2.07 20.07 -7.26
N GLU A 302 2.66 18.88 -7.40
CA GLU A 302 1.88 17.64 -7.52
C GLU A 302 1.26 17.21 -6.19
N VAL A 303 2.00 17.34 -5.08
CA VAL A 303 1.47 17.04 -3.74
C VAL A 303 0.37 18.03 -3.34
N GLU A 304 0.50 19.31 -3.68
CA GLU A 304 -0.57 20.30 -3.46
C GLU A 304 -1.85 19.97 -4.24
N ASP A 305 -1.72 19.51 -5.49
CA ASP A 305 -2.87 19.04 -6.29
C ASP A 305 -3.56 17.84 -5.62
N MET A 306 -2.80 16.84 -5.16
CA MET A 306 -3.34 15.69 -4.41
C MET A 306 -4.03 16.12 -3.11
N ASN A 307 -3.38 16.99 -2.32
CA ASN A 307 -3.90 17.51 -1.07
C ASN A 307 -5.20 18.29 -1.29
N SER A 308 -5.34 19.02 -2.41
CA SER A 308 -6.57 19.76 -2.73
C SER A 308 -7.81 18.88 -2.85
N ALA A 309 -7.63 17.61 -3.18
CA ALA A 309 -8.70 16.62 -3.28
C ALA A 309 -8.78 15.66 -2.06
N GLY A 310 -7.92 15.86 -1.05
CA GLY A 310 -7.81 14.92 0.08
C GLY A 310 -7.42 13.50 -0.36
N LEU A 311 -6.59 13.39 -1.42
CA LEU A 311 -6.07 12.13 -1.95
C LEU A 311 -4.81 11.73 -1.16
N PRO A 312 -4.83 10.59 -0.45
CA PRO A 312 -3.62 10.08 0.18
C PRO A 312 -2.66 9.50 -0.86
N SER A 313 -1.35 9.68 -0.63
CA SER A 313 -0.33 9.28 -1.60
C SER A 313 0.99 8.85 -0.98
N LEU A 314 1.71 7.95 -1.64
CA LEU A 314 3.09 7.57 -1.33
C LEU A 314 3.99 7.85 -2.54
N TYR A 315 5.01 8.70 -2.35
CA TYR A 315 5.96 9.00 -3.41
C TYR A 315 6.87 7.79 -3.69
N TRP A 316 7.16 7.54 -4.96
CA TRP A 316 8.20 6.65 -5.43
C TRP A 316 9.36 7.51 -5.98
N GLN A 317 10.47 7.70 -5.29
CA GLN A 317 10.70 7.38 -3.88
C GLN A 317 11.56 8.46 -3.22
N ILE A 318 11.29 8.76 -1.95
CA ILE A 318 12.15 9.62 -1.14
C ILE A 318 13.35 8.78 -0.71
N LEU A 319 14.53 9.12 -1.21
CA LEU A 319 15.77 8.41 -0.96
C LEU A 319 16.46 8.96 0.30
N PRO A 320 17.15 8.12 1.10
CA PRO A 320 18.07 8.60 2.13
C PRO A 320 19.15 9.50 1.55
N ALA A 321 19.73 10.38 2.36
CA ALA A 321 20.83 11.25 1.95
C ALA A 321 21.89 10.47 1.15
N GLY A 322 22.26 10.99 -0.02
CA GLY A 322 23.22 10.33 -0.90
C GLY A 322 24.57 10.09 -0.20
N SER A 323 25.08 8.87 -0.30
CA SER A 323 26.40 8.48 0.20
C SER A 323 27.48 8.87 -0.81
N SER A 324 28.58 9.43 -0.32
CA SER A 324 29.75 9.74 -1.15
C SER A 324 30.41 8.49 -1.76
N GLU A 325 30.20 7.31 -1.17
CA GLU A 325 30.71 6.02 -1.68
C GLU A 325 29.82 5.45 -2.80
N CYS A 326 28.55 5.84 -2.84
CA CYS A 326 27.56 5.33 -3.76
C CYS A 326 27.00 6.48 -4.61
N SER A 327 27.74 6.90 -5.62
CA SER A 327 27.25 7.93 -6.54
C SER A 327 26.01 7.43 -7.29
N TYR A 328 24.94 8.24 -7.27
CA TYR A 328 23.71 7.97 -7.99
C TYR A 328 23.04 9.29 -8.37
N ASP A 329 22.63 9.38 -9.63
CA ASP A 329 21.84 10.50 -10.15
C ASP A 329 20.51 9.94 -10.70
N PRO A 330 19.37 10.21 -10.03
CA PRO A 330 18.06 9.79 -10.51
C PRO A 330 17.78 10.21 -11.96
N SER A 331 18.31 11.35 -12.43
CA SER A 331 18.08 11.81 -13.81
C SER A 331 18.73 10.91 -14.87
N GLN A 332 19.75 10.13 -14.48
CA GLN A 332 20.50 9.22 -15.34
C GLN A 332 20.08 7.76 -15.20
N ASP A 333 19.14 7.44 -14.31
CA ASP A 333 18.62 6.09 -14.16
C ASP A 333 17.81 5.70 -15.41
N SER A 334 18.17 4.61 -16.08
CA SER A 334 17.51 4.22 -17.33
C SER A 334 16.09 3.68 -17.14
N GLY A 335 15.75 3.21 -15.94
CA GLY A 335 14.48 2.52 -15.67
C GLY A 335 13.65 3.14 -14.55
N ASP A 336 14.27 3.93 -13.66
CA ASP A 336 13.60 4.45 -12.47
C ASP A 336 14.15 5.83 -12.07
N LYS A 337 13.64 6.86 -12.75
CA LYS A 337 14.11 8.25 -12.67
C LYS A 337 13.46 9.08 -11.58
N PHE A 338 12.77 8.44 -10.65
CA PHE A 338 11.80 9.12 -9.80
C PHE A 338 12.35 9.44 -8.40
N GLY A 339 13.53 8.95 -8.04
CA GLY A 339 14.10 9.20 -6.71
C GLY A 339 14.27 10.69 -6.38
N ILE A 340 14.00 11.10 -5.13
CA ILE A 340 14.34 12.42 -4.57
C ILE A 340 15.12 12.19 -3.28
N PHE A 341 16.38 12.62 -3.19
CA PHE A 341 17.12 12.55 -1.94
C PHE A 341 16.54 13.50 -0.88
N ASP A 342 16.46 13.04 0.37
CA ASP A 342 15.98 13.83 1.51
C ASP A 342 16.84 15.08 1.81
N ASN A 343 18.06 15.15 1.26
CA ASN A 343 19.00 16.26 1.36
C ASN A 343 19.20 17.02 0.03
N SER A 344 18.34 16.79 -0.97
CA SER A 344 18.48 17.39 -2.31
C SER A 344 18.15 18.89 -2.39
N GLY A 345 17.55 19.46 -1.35
CA GLY A 345 17.06 20.84 -1.34
C GLY A 345 15.62 21.01 -1.85
N VAL A 346 14.99 19.94 -2.37
CA VAL A 346 13.55 19.92 -2.66
C VAL A 346 12.77 20.09 -1.35
N ASP A 347 11.75 20.95 -1.34
CA ASP A 347 10.85 21.07 -0.20
C ASP A 347 9.94 19.84 -0.09
N LEU A 348 10.39 18.85 0.68
CA LEU A 348 9.62 17.66 1.02
C LEU A 348 8.66 17.93 2.19
N ALA A 349 9.12 18.67 3.20
CA ALA A 349 8.42 18.83 4.47
C ALA A 349 7.10 19.60 4.32
N GLY A 350 7.11 20.73 3.60
CA GLY A 350 5.93 21.57 3.44
C GLY A 350 4.74 20.81 2.82
N PRO A 351 4.89 20.25 1.61
CA PRO A 351 3.82 19.54 0.93
C PRO A 351 3.35 18.27 1.65
N ILE A 352 4.27 17.46 2.19
CA ILE A 352 3.93 16.22 2.92
C ILE A 352 3.15 16.56 4.19
N ASN A 353 3.61 17.55 4.97
CA ASN A 353 2.91 17.97 6.18
C ASN A 353 1.52 18.55 5.87
N GLY A 354 1.38 19.22 4.71
CA GLY A 354 0.12 19.76 4.21
C GLY A 354 -1.01 18.73 4.10
N ALA A 355 -0.69 17.45 3.83
CA ALA A 355 -1.69 16.39 3.72
C ALA A 355 -2.48 16.19 5.03
N THR A 356 -1.82 16.32 6.18
CA THR A 356 -2.49 16.20 7.49
C THR A 356 -3.31 17.43 7.88
N GLY A 357 -3.16 18.54 7.15
CA GLY A 357 -3.93 19.76 7.33
C GLY A 357 -5.25 19.79 6.55
N VAL A 358 -5.49 18.81 5.68
CA VAL A 358 -6.71 18.69 4.86
C VAL A 358 -7.50 17.44 5.23
N ALA A 359 -8.83 17.50 5.09
CA ALA A 359 -9.68 16.33 5.27
C ALA A 359 -9.47 15.35 4.11
N ALA A 360 -9.35 14.05 4.40
CA ALA A 360 -9.32 13.03 3.37
C ALA A 360 -10.70 12.87 2.71
N ALA A 361 -10.73 12.50 1.42
CA ALA A 361 -11.99 12.17 0.73
C ALA A 361 -12.67 10.90 1.27
N GLN A 362 -11.89 10.03 1.91
CA GLN A 362 -12.36 8.82 2.59
C GLN A 362 -11.77 8.79 4.00
N ASP A 363 -12.51 8.25 4.97
CA ASP A 363 -12.04 8.15 6.35
C ASP A 363 -10.97 7.05 6.50
N TRP A 364 -9.87 7.34 7.20
CA TRP A 364 -8.74 6.44 7.46
C TRP A 364 -8.52 6.17 8.95
N THR A 365 -9.46 6.59 9.81
CA THR A 365 -9.44 6.17 11.23
C THR A 365 -9.54 4.65 11.34
N GLY A 366 -8.72 4.08 12.23
CA GLY A 366 -8.61 2.64 12.47
C GLY A 366 -7.59 1.92 11.59
N SER A 367 -7.12 2.53 10.49
CA SER A 367 -6.03 2.00 9.67
C SER A 367 -4.78 2.87 9.77
N VAL A 368 -4.85 4.16 9.45
CA VAL A 368 -3.71 5.10 9.59
C VAL A 368 -3.74 5.81 10.94
N TYR A 369 -4.92 6.30 11.35
CA TYR A 369 -5.11 7.14 12.55
C TYR A 369 -5.79 6.41 13.70
#